data_AF-A0A5C9AD70-F1
#
_entry.id   AF-A0A5C9AD70-F1
#
_cell.length_a   1.000
_cell.length_b   1.000
_cell.length_c   1.000
_cell.angle_alpha   90.00
_cell.angle_beta   90.00
_cell.angle_gamma   90.00
#
_symmetry.space_group_name_H-M   'P 1'
#
loop_
_entity.id
_entity.type
_entity.pdbx_description
1 polymer ?
#
loop_
_entity_poly.entity_id
_entity_poly.type
_entity_poly.pdbx_seq_one_letter_code
_entity_poly.pdbx_strand_id
1 'polypeptide(L)'
;MAYSVQKSRLAKVAGVSLVLLLAACSSDSRYKRQVSGDEAYLEAAPLAELHAPAGMILPVTSGDYAIPVTNGSGAVGKALDIRPPAQPLALVSGARTQFTGDTASLLVENGRGNTLWPQVVSVLQAKNYTITQRDDAGQTLTTDWVQWNRLDEDEQYRGRYQISVKPQGYQQAVTVKLLNLEQAGKPVADAASM
;
A
#
# COMPACT_ATOMS: atom_id res chain seq x y z
N MET A 1 -53.20 16.94 -31.73
CA MET A 1 -52.01 17.43 -31.01
C MET A 1 -51.46 16.35 -30.05
N ALA A 2 -50.85 15.29 -30.57
CA ALA A 2 -50.36 14.15 -29.75
C ALA A 2 -48.88 13.79 -29.98
N TYR A 3 -48.25 14.32 -31.02
CA TYR A 3 -46.92 13.89 -31.47
C TYR A 3 -45.73 14.60 -30.77
N SER A 4 -45.94 15.73 -30.08
CA SER A 4 -44.84 16.44 -29.40
C SER A 4 -44.51 15.87 -28.02
N VAL A 5 -45.48 15.23 -27.34
CA VAL A 5 -45.32 14.71 -25.97
C VAL A 5 -44.57 13.37 -25.95
N GLN A 6 -44.64 12.57 -27.03
CA GLN A 6 -43.92 11.29 -27.12
C GLN A 6 -42.40 11.47 -27.30
N LYS A 7 -41.95 12.50 -28.04
CA LYS A 7 -40.51 12.76 -28.25
C LYS A 7 -39.77 13.13 -26.97
N SER A 8 -40.42 13.86 -26.05
CA SER A 8 -39.80 14.23 -24.77
C SER A 8 -39.68 13.05 -23.79
N ARG A 9 -40.61 12.09 -23.85
CA ARG A 9 -40.55 10.86 -23.04
C ARG A 9 -39.41 9.95 -23.50
N LEU A 10 -39.23 9.77 -24.80
CA LEU A 10 -38.14 8.97 -25.37
C LEU A 10 -36.75 9.58 -25.08
N ALA A 11 -36.62 10.91 -25.20
CA ALA A 11 -35.39 11.61 -24.83
C ALA A 11 -35.07 11.51 -23.33
N LYS A 12 -36.09 11.58 -22.46
CA LYS A 12 -35.90 11.39 -21.01
C LYS A 12 -35.49 9.97 -20.65
N VAL A 13 -36.09 8.95 -21.26
CA VAL A 13 -35.73 7.54 -21.02
C VAL A 13 -34.30 7.26 -21.49
N ALA A 14 -33.92 7.73 -22.69
CA ALA A 14 -32.56 7.59 -23.19
C ALA A 14 -31.52 8.33 -22.33
N GLY A 15 -31.85 9.54 -21.86
CA GLY A 15 -31.00 10.29 -20.94
C GLY A 15 -30.81 9.59 -19.59
N VAL A 16 -31.89 9.05 -19.00
CA VAL A 16 -31.84 8.31 -17.73
C VAL A 16 -31.05 7.01 -17.88
N SER A 17 -31.23 6.25 -18.98
CA SER A 17 -30.42 5.05 -19.25
C SER A 17 -28.94 5.38 -19.44
N LEU A 18 -28.60 6.49 -20.10
CA LEU A 18 -27.22 6.92 -20.26
C LEU A 18 -26.58 7.30 -18.92
N VAL A 19 -27.29 8.02 -18.06
CA VAL A 19 -26.80 8.37 -16.71
C VAL A 19 -26.62 7.13 -15.83
N LEU A 20 -27.53 6.15 -15.91
CA LEU A 20 -27.41 4.87 -15.20
C LEU A 20 -26.23 4.02 -15.71
N LEU A 21 -25.99 4.00 -17.02
CA LEU A 21 -24.85 3.31 -17.63
C LEU A 21 -23.50 3.97 -17.26
N LEU A 22 -23.45 5.30 -17.18
CA LEU A 22 -22.25 6.03 -16.73
C LEU A 22 -21.95 5.80 -15.24
N ALA A 23 -22.97 5.75 -14.39
CA ALA A 23 -22.79 5.49 -12.96
C ALA A 23 -22.30 4.04 -12.69
N ALA A 24 -22.74 3.07 -13.50
CA ALA A 24 -22.31 1.68 -13.37
C ALA A 24 -20.88 1.41 -13.87
N CYS A 25 -20.33 2.29 -14.72
CA CYS A 25 -18.93 2.22 -15.19
C CYS A 25 -17.98 3.15 -14.41
N SER A 26 -18.44 3.81 -13.34
CA SER A 26 -17.54 4.48 -12.40
C SER A 26 -16.72 3.41 -11.69
N SER A 27 -15.52 3.15 -12.21
CA SER A 27 -14.55 2.18 -11.74
C SER A 27 -13.98 2.61 -10.38
N ASP A 28 -14.80 2.52 -9.34
CA ASP A 28 -14.32 2.68 -7.97
C ASP A 28 -13.50 1.45 -7.62
N SER A 29 -12.17 1.59 -7.51
CA SER A 29 -11.28 0.47 -7.20
C SER A 29 -11.10 0.29 -5.69
N ARG A 30 -11.73 1.14 -4.86
CA ARG A 30 -11.62 1.12 -3.39
C ARG A 30 -12.01 -0.19 -2.76
N TYR A 31 -12.96 -0.91 -3.33
CA TYR A 31 -13.35 -2.24 -2.81
C TYR A 31 -12.18 -3.23 -2.80
N LYS A 32 -11.10 -2.99 -3.57
CA LYS A 32 -9.89 -3.82 -3.57
C LYS A 32 -9.00 -3.61 -2.34
N ARG A 33 -9.27 -2.57 -1.54
CA ARG A 33 -8.52 -2.21 -0.32
C ARG A 33 -9.35 -2.19 0.94
N GLN A 34 -10.67 -2.20 0.80
CA GLN A 34 -11.58 -1.98 1.91
C GLN A 34 -12.17 -3.28 2.42
N VAL A 35 -12.44 -3.31 3.72
CA VAL A 35 -13.28 -4.35 4.32
C VAL A 35 -14.66 -4.36 3.69
N SER A 36 -15.25 -5.55 3.59
CA SER A 36 -16.63 -5.70 3.13
C SER A 36 -17.61 -5.26 4.22
N GLY A 37 -18.79 -4.80 3.81
CA GLY A 37 -19.86 -4.39 4.73
C GLY A 37 -19.82 -2.92 5.11
N ASP A 38 -20.32 -2.62 6.32
CA ASP A 38 -20.39 -1.28 6.89
C ASP A 38 -19.36 -1.09 8.01
N GLU A 39 -19.26 0.15 8.49
CA GLU A 39 -18.36 0.55 9.58
C GLU A 39 -19.10 0.67 10.92
N ALA A 40 -20.24 -0.03 11.08
CA ALA A 40 -21.10 0.13 12.26
C ALA A 40 -20.39 -0.20 13.58
N TYR A 41 -19.35 -1.04 13.55
CA TYR A 41 -18.53 -1.36 14.71
C TYR A 41 -17.75 -0.16 15.27
N LEU A 42 -17.53 0.90 14.47
CA LEU A 42 -16.90 2.15 14.91
C LEU A 42 -17.88 3.06 15.68
N GLU A 43 -19.18 2.92 15.40
CA GLU A 43 -20.26 3.68 16.03
C GLU A 43 -20.81 3.00 17.31
N ALA A 44 -20.27 1.84 17.67
CA ALA A 44 -20.67 1.12 18.86
C ALA A 44 -20.30 1.91 20.13
N ALA A 45 -21.27 2.07 21.04
CA ALA A 45 -21.03 2.74 22.30
C ALA A 45 -19.94 2.01 23.12
N PRO A 46 -19.06 2.76 23.83
CA PRO A 46 -17.99 2.15 24.62
C PRO A 46 -18.56 1.29 25.75
N LEU A 47 -17.81 0.25 26.12
CA LEU A 47 -18.17 -0.63 27.24
C LEU A 47 -18.11 0.16 28.55
N ALA A 48 -19.11 -0.07 29.41
CA ALA A 48 -19.15 0.47 30.76
C ALA A 48 -18.93 -0.65 31.78
N GLU A 49 -18.07 -0.41 32.76
CA GLU A 49 -17.83 -1.36 33.83
C GLU A 49 -19.04 -1.47 34.76
N LEU A 50 -19.33 -2.69 35.21
CA LEU A 50 -20.40 -2.93 36.17
C LEU A 50 -19.93 -2.53 37.56
N HIS A 51 -20.62 -1.54 38.16
CA HIS A 51 -20.30 -1.06 39.50
C HIS A 51 -21.15 -1.81 40.53
N ALA A 52 -20.51 -2.66 41.35
CA ALA A 52 -21.20 -3.40 42.39
C ALA A 52 -21.35 -2.59 43.70
N PRO A 53 -22.50 -2.68 44.38
CA PRO A 53 -22.68 -2.10 45.72
C PRO A 53 -21.74 -2.71 46.77
N ALA A 54 -21.54 -1.98 47.87
CA ALA A 54 -20.72 -2.44 48.99
C ALA A 54 -21.21 -3.79 49.54
N GLY A 55 -20.29 -4.74 49.72
CA GLY A 55 -20.60 -6.09 50.18
C GLY A 55 -20.82 -7.14 49.09
N MET A 56 -20.83 -6.76 47.80
CA MET A 56 -20.89 -7.69 46.67
C MET A 56 -19.58 -7.63 45.86
N ILE A 57 -18.95 -8.78 45.63
CA ILE A 57 -17.70 -8.90 44.86
C ILE A 57 -18.03 -9.43 43.47
N LEU A 58 -17.64 -8.67 42.45
CA LEU A 58 -17.71 -9.14 41.06
C LEU A 58 -16.48 -9.98 40.72
N PRO A 59 -16.63 -11.03 39.90
CA PRO A 59 -15.48 -11.72 39.34
C PRO A 59 -14.66 -10.73 38.50
N VAL A 60 -13.34 -10.79 38.64
CA VAL A 60 -12.42 -10.03 37.79
C VAL A 60 -12.69 -10.36 36.32
N THR A 61 -12.59 -9.37 35.44
CA THR A 61 -12.73 -9.53 33.98
C THR A 61 -11.52 -10.28 33.43
N SER A 62 -11.44 -11.57 33.72
CA SER A 62 -10.43 -12.50 33.22
C SER A 62 -11.16 -13.64 32.50
N GLY A 63 -11.16 -13.59 31.17
CA GLY A 63 -11.79 -14.59 30.33
C GLY A 63 -11.59 -14.27 28.85
N ASP A 64 -12.14 -15.10 27.98
CA ASP A 64 -11.96 -15.01 26.52
C ASP A 64 -12.51 -13.70 25.90
N TYR A 65 -13.27 -12.92 26.68
CA TYR A 65 -13.87 -11.63 26.28
C TYR A 65 -13.17 -10.41 26.89
N ALA A 66 -12.07 -10.60 27.62
CA ALA A 66 -11.29 -9.50 28.17
C ALA A 66 -10.45 -8.85 27.05
N ILE A 67 -10.93 -7.73 26.53
CA ILE A 67 -10.25 -6.98 25.46
C ILE A 67 -9.18 -6.08 26.10
N PRO A 68 -7.88 -6.23 25.71
CA PRO A 68 -6.84 -5.34 26.20
C PRO A 68 -7.07 -3.91 25.68
N VAL A 69 -6.96 -2.94 26.57
CA VAL A 69 -6.99 -1.52 26.17
C VAL A 69 -5.70 -1.20 25.45
N THR A 70 -5.82 -0.73 24.20
CA THR A 70 -4.69 -0.27 23.38
C THR A 70 -5.04 1.08 22.77
N ASN A 71 -4.09 2.02 22.80
CA ASN A 71 -4.21 3.29 22.09
C ASN A 71 -3.50 3.17 20.75
N GLY A 72 -4.06 2.35 19.85
CA GLY A 72 -3.57 2.22 18.49
C GLY A 72 -3.83 3.49 17.68
N SER A 73 -2.84 3.94 16.91
CA SER A 73 -2.94 5.12 16.03
C SER A 73 -3.12 4.76 14.55
N GLY A 74 -3.45 3.50 14.25
CA GLY A 74 -3.63 3.00 12.89
C GLY A 74 -4.94 3.46 12.25
N ALA A 75 -5.04 3.33 10.93
CA ALA A 75 -6.29 3.54 10.21
C ALA A 75 -7.33 2.49 10.61
N VAL A 76 -8.61 2.88 10.56
CA VAL A 76 -9.75 2.01 10.92
C VAL A 76 -10.79 2.03 9.80
N GLY A 77 -11.61 0.99 9.72
CA GLY A 77 -12.71 0.91 8.77
C GLY A 77 -12.24 0.84 7.32
N LYS A 78 -12.88 1.60 6.45
CA LYS A 78 -12.60 1.74 5.01
C LYS A 78 -11.35 2.57 4.73
N ALA A 79 -10.82 3.26 5.73
CA ALA A 79 -9.51 3.91 5.63
C ALA A 79 -8.36 2.91 5.85
N LEU A 80 -8.61 1.75 6.47
CA LEU A 80 -7.63 0.69 6.61
C LEU A 80 -7.48 -0.08 5.30
N ASP A 81 -6.26 -0.13 4.78
CA ASP A 81 -5.93 -0.92 3.61
C ASP A 81 -5.71 -2.39 3.98
N ILE A 82 -6.57 -3.27 3.47
CA ILE A 82 -6.51 -4.72 3.73
C ILE A 82 -5.82 -5.52 2.62
N ARG A 83 -5.06 -4.86 1.74
CA ARG A 83 -4.26 -5.55 0.72
C ARG A 83 -3.25 -6.51 1.37
N PRO A 84 -2.85 -7.58 0.65
CA PRO A 84 -1.78 -8.43 1.12
C PRO A 84 -0.49 -7.61 1.30
N PRO A 85 0.21 -7.73 2.45
CA PRO A 85 1.43 -6.98 2.71
C PRO A 85 2.47 -7.17 1.60
N ALA A 86 3.15 -6.08 1.23
CA ALA A 86 4.11 -6.10 0.14
C ALA A 86 5.35 -6.94 0.51
N GLN A 87 5.56 -8.04 -0.22
CA GLN A 87 6.75 -8.87 -0.08
C GLN A 87 7.56 -8.87 -1.40
N PRO A 88 8.86 -8.50 -1.36
CA PRO A 88 9.74 -8.60 -2.52
C PRO A 88 9.84 -10.06 -3.00
N LEU A 89 9.92 -10.24 -4.32
CA LEU A 89 10.00 -11.57 -4.93
C LEU A 89 11.46 -12.01 -5.13
N ALA A 90 11.79 -13.22 -4.71
CA ALA A 90 13.10 -13.85 -4.93
C ALA A 90 13.16 -14.48 -6.33
N LEU A 91 13.22 -13.64 -7.37
CA LEU A 91 13.26 -14.11 -8.76
C LEU A 91 14.64 -14.62 -9.21
N VAL A 92 15.66 -14.45 -8.38
CA VAL A 92 17.03 -14.90 -8.64
C VAL A 92 17.26 -16.21 -7.90
N SER A 93 17.85 -17.21 -8.59
CA SER A 93 18.16 -18.51 -7.98
C SER A 93 19.05 -18.35 -6.76
N GLY A 94 18.68 -18.99 -5.64
CA GLY A 94 19.42 -18.92 -4.39
C GLY A 94 19.29 -17.58 -3.65
N ALA A 95 18.50 -16.64 -4.15
CA ALA A 95 18.33 -15.35 -3.50
C ALA A 95 17.32 -15.41 -2.35
N ARG A 96 17.53 -14.57 -1.34
CA ARG A 96 16.64 -14.40 -0.20
C ARG A 96 16.17 -12.97 -0.12
N THR A 97 14.87 -12.79 0.10
CA THR A 97 14.26 -11.46 0.23
C THR A 97 13.88 -11.18 1.67
N GLN A 98 14.10 -9.96 2.10
CA GLN A 98 13.60 -9.44 3.37
C GLN A 98 13.00 -8.06 3.13
N PHE A 99 11.91 -7.74 3.83
CA PHE A 99 11.34 -6.39 3.85
C PHE A 99 11.25 -5.94 5.31
N THR A 100 11.73 -4.74 5.60
CA THR A 100 11.71 -4.17 6.95
C THR A 100 11.45 -2.67 6.84
N GLY A 101 10.29 -2.23 7.34
CA GLY A 101 9.86 -0.83 7.27
C GLY A 101 9.82 -0.31 5.84
N ASP A 102 10.75 0.57 5.48
CA ASP A 102 10.86 1.23 4.17
C ASP A 102 11.90 0.56 3.24
N THR A 103 12.51 -0.55 3.68
CA THR A 103 13.70 -1.12 3.06
C THR A 103 13.47 -2.56 2.63
N ALA A 104 13.56 -2.80 1.32
CA ALA A 104 13.62 -4.12 0.74
C ALA A 104 15.08 -4.55 0.56
N SER A 105 15.42 -5.76 0.97
CA SER A 105 16.75 -6.35 0.78
C SER A 105 16.63 -7.66 0.01
N LEU A 106 17.47 -7.82 -1.01
CA LEU A 106 17.64 -9.05 -1.78
C LEU A 106 19.08 -9.52 -1.60
N LEU A 107 19.27 -10.61 -0.85
CA LEU A 107 20.55 -11.26 -0.67
C LEU A 107 20.74 -12.24 -1.82
N VAL A 108 21.81 -12.06 -2.59
CA VAL A 108 22.13 -12.89 -3.74
C VAL A 108 23.45 -13.62 -3.46
N GLU A 109 23.42 -14.93 -3.62
CA GLU A 109 24.62 -15.77 -3.61
C GLU A 109 25.33 -15.62 -4.95
N ASN A 110 26.36 -14.77 -4.99
CA ASN A 110 27.18 -14.59 -6.19
C ASN A 110 28.61 -15.03 -5.93
N GLY A 111 29.09 -15.95 -6.77
CA GLY A 111 30.46 -16.45 -6.71
C GLY A 111 31.45 -15.35 -7.11
N ARG A 112 32.13 -14.77 -6.12
CA ARG A 112 33.39 -13.98 -6.19
C ARG A 112 33.50 -12.81 -7.19
N GLY A 113 32.48 -12.48 -7.97
CA GLY A 113 32.51 -11.36 -8.90
C GLY A 113 31.62 -10.21 -8.43
N ASN A 114 32.21 -9.02 -8.27
CA ASN A 114 31.51 -7.77 -7.94
C ASN A 114 30.65 -7.24 -9.12
N THR A 115 29.84 -8.12 -9.72
CA THR A 115 29.16 -7.91 -11.00
C THR A 115 27.70 -7.49 -10.83
N LEU A 116 27.15 -7.53 -9.61
CA LEU A 116 25.77 -7.12 -9.37
C LEU A 116 25.56 -5.62 -9.54
N TRP A 117 26.53 -4.79 -9.14
CA TRP A 117 26.42 -3.35 -9.29
C TRP A 117 26.15 -2.90 -10.74
N PRO A 118 26.95 -3.28 -11.75
CA PRO A 118 26.66 -2.91 -13.14
C PRO A 118 25.35 -3.52 -13.66
N GLN A 119 24.95 -4.70 -13.18
CA GLN A 119 23.65 -5.29 -13.54
C GLN A 119 22.48 -4.47 -13.01
N VAL A 120 22.53 -4.04 -11.75
CA VAL A 120 21.51 -3.18 -11.13
C VAL A 120 21.39 -1.86 -11.91
N VAL A 121 22.53 -1.22 -12.21
CA VAL A 121 22.55 0.01 -13.01
C VAL A 121 21.93 -0.22 -14.39
N SER A 122 22.27 -1.31 -15.07
CA SER A 122 21.72 -1.64 -16.38
C SER A 122 20.20 -1.84 -16.34
N VAL A 123 19.66 -2.49 -15.30
CA VAL A 123 18.21 -2.68 -15.13
C VAL A 123 17.50 -1.34 -14.94
N LEU A 124 18.06 -0.43 -14.14
CA LEU A 124 17.47 0.89 -13.91
C LEU A 124 17.45 1.74 -15.20
N GLN A 125 18.53 1.66 -15.99
CA GLN A 125 18.60 2.32 -17.29
C GLN A 125 17.62 1.70 -18.29
N ALA A 126 17.50 0.38 -18.34
CA ALA A 126 16.54 -0.31 -19.22
C ALA A 126 15.08 0.03 -18.86
N LYS A 127 14.81 0.36 -17.59
CA LYS A 127 13.52 0.86 -17.11
C LYS A 127 13.33 2.37 -17.26
N ASN A 128 14.33 3.07 -17.81
CA ASN A 128 14.33 4.53 -17.99
C ASN A 128 14.11 5.31 -16.69
N TYR A 129 14.67 4.84 -15.56
CA TYR A 129 14.61 5.57 -14.30
C TYR A 129 15.74 6.61 -14.25
N THR A 130 15.36 7.87 -14.04
CA THR A 130 16.31 8.97 -13.88
C THR A 130 17.11 8.79 -12.58
N ILE A 131 18.43 8.91 -12.67
CA ILE A 131 19.34 8.80 -11.53
C ILE A 131 19.81 10.22 -11.17
N THR A 132 19.54 10.67 -9.94
CA THR A 132 19.90 12.01 -9.47
C THR A 132 21.33 12.07 -8.93
N GLN A 133 21.75 11.02 -8.25
CA GLN A 133 23.10 10.88 -7.71
C GLN A 133 23.58 9.45 -7.89
N ARG A 134 24.83 9.28 -8.32
CA ARG A 134 25.46 7.98 -8.54
C ARG A 134 26.86 7.98 -7.96
N ASP A 135 27.12 7.03 -7.08
CA ASP A 135 28.44 6.75 -6.53
C ASP A 135 28.80 5.30 -6.89
N ASP A 136 29.58 5.15 -7.96
CA ASP A 136 30.05 3.85 -8.43
C ASP A 136 31.12 3.23 -7.52
N ALA A 137 31.85 4.03 -6.75
CA ALA A 137 32.87 3.54 -5.83
C ALA A 137 32.22 2.93 -4.58
N GLY A 138 31.22 3.61 -4.03
CA GLY A 138 30.41 3.13 -2.90
C GLY A 138 29.28 2.17 -3.29
N GLN A 139 29.08 1.91 -4.58
CA GLN A 139 27.99 1.07 -5.12
C GLN A 139 26.61 1.49 -4.63
N THR A 140 26.34 2.80 -4.68
CA THR A 140 25.07 3.39 -4.27
C THR A 140 24.59 4.41 -5.29
N LEU A 141 23.28 4.51 -5.46
CA LEU A 141 22.63 5.50 -6.32
C LEU A 141 21.30 5.94 -5.71
N THR A 142 20.87 7.12 -6.10
CA THR A 142 19.58 7.69 -5.75
C THR A 142 18.82 7.97 -7.04
N THR A 143 17.57 7.51 -7.10
CA THR A 143 16.70 7.78 -8.24
C THR A 143 16.01 9.12 -8.08
N ASP A 144 15.45 9.64 -9.16
CA ASP A 144 14.37 10.61 -9.09
C ASP A 144 13.03 9.90 -8.77
N TRP A 145 11.93 10.63 -8.81
CA TRP A 145 10.58 10.09 -8.70
C TRP A 145 10.29 9.07 -9.81
N VAL A 146 10.03 7.83 -9.40
CA VAL A 146 9.57 6.75 -10.27
C VAL A 146 8.05 6.64 -10.10
N GLN A 147 7.31 6.81 -11.19
CA GLN A 147 5.86 6.66 -11.21
C GLN A 147 5.46 5.20 -11.42
N TRP A 148 4.66 4.67 -10.50
CA TRP A 148 4.08 3.35 -10.59
C TRP A 148 2.63 3.45 -11.06
N ASN A 149 2.26 2.62 -12.04
CA ASN A 149 0.90 2.54 -12.53
C ASN A 149 0.31 1.18 -12.16
N ARG A 150 -0.68 1.16 -11.25
CA ARG A 150 -1.42 -0.06 -10.90
C ARG A 150 -2.92 0.15 -11.00
N LEU A 151 -3.64 -0.89 -11.42
CA LEU A 151 -5.09 -0.88 -11.63
C LEU A 151 -5.91 -1.06 -10.35
N ASP A 152 -5.25 -1.38 -9.25
CA ASP A 152 -5.84 -1.45 -7.91
C ASP A 152 -5.70 -0.13 -7.13
N GLU A 153 -5.13 0.90 -7.76
CA GLU A 153 -4.98 2.27 -7.26
C GLU A 153 -6.00 3.21 -7.91
N ASP A 154 -6.74 3.96 -7.10
CA ASP A 154 -7.47 5.14 -7.60
C ASP A 154 -6.48 6.26 -7.95
N GLU A 155 -5.48 6.46 -7.08
CA GLU A 155 -4.47 7.50 -7.20
C GLU A 155 -3.09 6.87 -7.24
N GLN A 156 -2.34 7.13 -8.32
CA GLN A 156 -1.07 6.50 -8.58
C GLN A 156 0.04 7.01 -7.65
N TYR A 157 0.95 6.11 -7.27
CA TYR A 157 2.09 6.42 -6.42
C TYR A 157 3.33 6.81 -7.23
N ARG A 158 4.11 7.70 -6.64
CA ARG A 158 5.48 7.98 -7.04
C ARG A 158 6.40 7.69 -5.87
N GLY A 159 7.50 7.00 -6.14
CA GLY A 159 8.50 6.66 -5.14
C GLY A 159 9.87 7.18 -5.52
N ARG A 160 10.60 7.70 -4.54
CA ARG A 160 12.03 8.00 -4.69
C ARG A 160 12.84 6.98 -3.91
N TYR A 161 13.84 6.40 -4.55
CA TYR A 161 14.55 5.25 -3.99
C TYR A 161 16.05 5.53 -3.86
N GLN A 162 16.64 4.99 -2.79
CA GLN A 162 18.08 4.80 -2.67
C GLN A 162 18.38 3.32 -2.86
N ILE A 163 19.23 3.01 -3.82
CA ILE A 163 19.61 1.64 -4.15
C ILE A 163 21.09 1.48 -3.86
N SER A 164 21.44 0.46 -3.09
CA SER A 164 22.83 0.15 -2.78
C SER A 164 23.10 -1.34 -2.91
N VAL A 165 24.32 -1.68 -3.30
CA VAL A 165 24.80 -3.07 -3.32
C VAL A 165 25.93 -3.16 -2.31
N LYS A 166 25.77 -3.99 -1.29
CA LYS A 166 26.76 -4.16 -0.22
C LYS A 166 27.25 -5.60 -0.18
N PRO A 167 28.57 -5.83 -0.06
CA PRO A 167 29.07 -7.16 0.23
C PRO A 167 28.66 -7.59 1.64
N GLN A 168 28.06 -8.76 1.77
CA GLN A 168 27.64 -9.36 3.05
C GLN A 168 28.23 -10.77 3.15
N GLY A 169 29.48 -10.84 3.62
CA GLY A 169 30.23 -12.10 3.65
C GLY A 169 30.48 -12.64 2.25
N TYR A 170 29.98 -13.85 1.96
CA TYR A 170 30.06 -14.47 0.63
C TYR A 170 28.89 -14.08 -0.30
N GLN A 171 27.90 -13.36 0.22
CA GLN A 171 26.73 -12.90 -0.53
C GLN A 171 26.87 -11.41 -0.85
N GLN A 172 26.07 -10.93 -1.80
CA GLN A 172 25.87 -9.50 -2.01
C GLN A 172 24.42 -9.15 -1.70
N ALA A 173 24.20 -8.10 -0.91
CA ALA A 173 22.88 -7.60 -0.59
C ALA A 173 22.55 -6.40 -1.48
N VAL A 174 21.48 -6.52 -2.25
CA VAL A 174 20.86 -5.39 -2.96
C VAL A 174 19.80 -4.81 -2.06
N THR A 175 20.04 -3.60 -1.56
CA THR A 175 19.12 -2.89 -0.70
C THR A 175 18.43 -1.77 -1.48
N VAL A 176 17.10 -1.79 -1.48
CA VAL A 176 16.23 -0.76 -2.04
C VAL A 176 15.50 -0.09 -0.89
N LYS A 177 15.89 1.14 -0.58
CA LYS A 177 15.26 1.96 0.46
C LYS A 177 14.33 2.98 -0.19
N LEU A 178 13.09 3.02 0.25
CA LEU A 178 12.13 4.05 -0.14
C LEU A 178 12.41 5.32 0.66
N LEU A 179 12.93 6.35 0.00
CA LEU A 179 13.24 7.64 0.64
C LEU A 179 11.98 8.45 0.87
N ASN A 180 11.13 8.53 -0.15
CA ASN A 180 9.89 9.29 -0.11
C ASN A 180 8.85 8.60 -0.99
N LEU A 181 7.61 8.61 -0.52
CA LEU A 181 6.44 8.17 -1.25
C LEU A 181 5.49 9.35 -1.42
N GLU A 182 4.94 9.48 -2.61
CA GLU A 182 3.97 10.52 -2.96
C GLU A 182 2.77 9.88 -3.63
N GLN A 183 1.57 10.33 -3.26
CA GLN A 183 0.32 9.95 -3.90
C GLN A 183 -0.42 11.21 -4.32
N ALA A 184 -0.81 11.30 -5.59
CA ALA A 184 -1.56 12.45 -6.11
C ALA A 184 -0.93 13.84 -5.77
N GLY A 185 0.41 13.95 -5.76
CA GLY A 185 1.10 15.19 -5.42
C GLY A 185 1.32 15.44 -3.93
N LYS A 186 0.85 14.54 -3.05
CA LYS A 186 0.98 14.69 -1.59
C LYS A 186 2.00 13.69 -1.04
N PRO A 187 2.97 14.13 -0.22
CA PRO A 187 3.88 13.21 0.45
C PRO A 187 3.08 12.33 1.42
N VAL A 188 3.28 11.02 1.31
CA VAL A 188 2.68 10.04 2.21
C VAL A 188 3.54 9.98 3.46
N ALA A 189 2.96 10.31 4.61
CA ALA A 189 3.68 10.52 5.86
C ALA A 189 4.26 9.22 6.46
N ASP A 190 3.71 8.07 6.10
CA ASP A 190 4.14 6.79 6.63
C ASP A 190 4.28 5.75 5.52
N ALA A 191 5.52 5.52 5.11
CA ALA A 191 5.87 4.52 4.11
C ALA A 191 5.99 3.10 4.71
N ALA A 192 5.96 2.97 6.04
CA ALA A 192 6.16 1.72 6.77
C ALA A 192 4.85 1.07 7.26
N SER A 193 3.71 1.76 7.13
CA SER A 193 2.38 1.25 7.51
C SER A 193 1.54 0.74 6.33
N MET A 194 2.15 0.55 5.15
CA MET A 194 1.55 -0.16 4.02
C MET A 194 2.11 -1.58 3.87
#